data_AF-R3WTJ1-F1
#
_entry.id   AF-R3WTJ1-F1
#
_cell.length_a   1.000
_cell.length_b   1.000
_cell.length_c   1.000
_cell.angle_alpha   90.00
_cell.angle_beta   90.00
_cell.angle_gamma   90.00
#
_symmetry.space_group_name_H-M   'P 1'
#
loop_
_entity.id
_entity.type
_entity.pdbx_description
1 polymer ?
#
loop_
_entity_poly.entity_id
_entity_poly.type
_entity_poly.pdbx_seq_one_letter_code
_entity_poly.pdbx_strand_id
1 'polypeptide(L)'
;MEIKRTISNKIIFVLLAVILATFIMGWILPVGIDKVSSLTYREYLFSTYTVFTQFGFLMFAFLVAFFINKEYSGKTILFYRMMNDTSLTFYSKKVLTLIIETVGIIFSTLLIISALFKDFSVFFQMFFLFSMVAIQYIVIVALISLLMTNILLSIGFSLLYWILTVVFVSFGGALRLFAIFDASNELYGKVGDFLESSSVFLGTEDNLMVFIYILVIAIISMIIAKLNNQRWLELGTR
;
A
#
# COMPACT_ATOMS: atom_id res chain seq x y z
N MET A 1 -4.60 -0.98 -21.60
CA MET A 1 -3.55 -1.96 -21.99
C MET A 1 -2.88 -2.56 -20.76
N GLU A 2 -2.48 -1.75 -19.77
CA GLU A 2 -1.87 -2.22 -18.52
C GLU A 2 -2.74 -3.21 -17.72
N ILE A 3 -4.04 -2.95 -17.55
CA ILE A 3 -4.96 -3.90 -16.88
C ILE A 3 -5.06 -5.26 -17.60
N LYS A 4 -5.02 -5.27 -18.94
CA LYS A 4 -4.97 -6.55 -19.69
C LYS A 4 -3.63 -7.27 -19.46
N ARG A 5 -2.56 -6.50 -19.24
CA ARG A 5 -1.21 -6.99 -19.04
C ARG A 5 -0.98 -7.52 -17.61
N THR A 6 -1.63 -6.96 -16.60
CA THR A 6 -1.61 -7.49 -15.22
C THR A 6 -2.36 -8.82 -15.13
N ILE A 7 -3.52 -8.94 -15.79
CA ILE A 7 -4.26 -10.20 -15.92
C ILE A 7 -3.41 -11.25 -16.65
N SER A 8 -2.83 -10.89 -17.80
CA SER A 8 -1.98 -11.79 -18.59
C SER A 8 -0.72 -12.24 -17.83
N ASN A 9 -0.08 -11.34 -17.09
CA ASN A 9 1.09 -11.66 -16.26
C ASN A 9 0.75 -12.28 -14.90
N LYS A 10 -0.53 -12.58 -14.63
CA LYS A 10 -1.01 -13.12 -13.35
C LYS A 10 -0.73 -12.24 -12.12
N ILE A 11 -0.36 -10.98 -12.31
CA ILE A 11 0.00 -10.05 -11.22
C ILE A 11 -1.21 -9.76 -10.35
N ILE A 12 -2.38 -9.64 -10.98
CA ILE A 12 -3.65 -9.47 -10.27
C ILE A 12 -3.97 -10.65 -9.32
N PHE A 13 -3.58 -11.88 -9.69
CA PHE A 13 -3.78 -13.06 -8.84
C PHE A 13 -2.82 -13.08 -7.66
N VAL A 14 -1.57 -12.64 -7.85
CA VAL A 14 -0.63 -12.49 -6.74
C VAL A 14 -1.09 -11.36 -5.81
N LEU A 15 -1.58 -10.25 -6.35
CA LEU A 15 -2.13 -9.14 -5.56
C LEU A 15 -3.33 -9.58 -4.74
N LEU A 16 -4.25 -10.34 -5.36
CA LEU A 16 -5.39 -10.96 -4.68
C LEU A 16 -4.91 -11.89 -3.56
N ALA A 17 -3.95 -12.77 -3.83
CA ALA A 17 -3.42 -13.69 -2.84
C ALA A 17 -2.76 -12.96 -1.65
N VAL A 18 -2.00 -11.89 -1.91
CA VAL A 18 -1.40 -11.06 -0.87
C VAL A 18 -2.47 -10.41 0.00
N ILE A 19 -3.47 -9.76 -0.60
CA ILE A 19 -4.53 -9.08 0.16
C ILE A 19 -5.34 -10.10 0.98
N LEU A 20 -5.74 -11.22 0.37
CA LEU A 20 -6.45 -12.29 1.09
C LEU A 20 -5.61 -12.84 2.23
N ALA A 21 -4.31 -13.05 2.04
CA ALA A 21 -3.40 -13.47 3.11
C ALA A 21 -3.37 -12.46 4.26
N THR A 22 -3.38 -11.15 3.97
CA THR A 22 -3.45 -10.10 5.01
C THR A 22 -4.74 -10.20 5.84
N PHE A 23 -5.89 -10.37 5.18
CA PHE A 23 -7.19 -10.53 5.86
C PHE A 23 -7.26 -11.84 6.65
N ILE A 24 -6.70 -12.93 6.12
CA ILE A 24 -6.61 -14.22 6.83
C ILE A 24 -5.70 -14.08 8.06
N MET A 25 -4.56 -13.41 7.94
CA MET A 25 -3.66 -13.15 9.08
C MET A 25 -4.33 -12.30 10.16
N GLY A 26 -5.19 -11.35 9.79
CA GLY A 26 -6.01 -10.59 10.76
C GLY A 26 -6.98 -11.47 11.57
N TRP A 27 -7.35 -12.64 11.06
CA TRP A 27 -8.09 -13.65 11.83
C TRP A 27 -7.16 -14.54 12.66
N ILE A 28 -6.04 -14.97 12.07
CA ILE A 28 -5.11 -15.91 12.70
C ILE A 28 -4.40 -15.29 13.91
N LEU A 29 -4.04 -14.00 13.88
CA LEU A 29 -3.31 -13.38 14.98
C LEU A 29 -4.10 -13.48 16.31
N PRO A 30 -5.35 -13.02 16.41
CA PRO A 30 -6.04 -13.03 17.70
C PRO A 30 -6.55 -14.43 18.10
N VAL A 31 -6.95 -15.25 17.12
CA VAL A 31 -7.48 -16.60 17.40
C VAL A 31 -6.35 -17.60 17.68
N GLY A 32 -5.25 -17.49 16.94
CA GLY A 32 -4.11 -18.40 17.02
C GLY A 32 -3.13 -18.05 18.14
N ILE A 33 -2.75 -16.77 18.25
CA ILE A 33 -1.74 -16.32 19.22
C ILE A 33 -2.41 -15.91 20.53
N ASP A 34 -3.44 -15.07 20.46
CA ASP A 34 -4.09 -14.50 21.65
C ASP A 34 -5.19 -15.41 22.24
N LYS A 35 -5.47 -16.55 21.58
CA LYS A 35 -6.45 -17.59 22.00
C LYS A 35 -7.84 -17.03 22.32
N VAL A 36 -8.28 -15.99 21.62
CA VAL A 36 -9.61 -15.41 21.81
C VAL A 36 -10.68 -16.38 21.29
N SER A 37 -11.70 -16.67 22.09
CA SER A 37 -12.74 -17.68 21.79
C SER A 37 -13.76 -17.24 20.74
N SER A 38 -13.97 -15.93 20.57
CA SER A 38 -14.85 -15.34 19.57
C SER A 38 -14.38 -13.94 19.25
N LEU A 39 -14.22 -13.62 17.97
CA LEU A 39 -13.82 -12.30 17.53
C LEU A 39 -15.04 -11.47 17.13
N THR A 40 -15.15 -10.25 17.64
CA THR A 40 -16.13 -9.29 17.13
C THR A 40 -15.68 -8.72 15.78
N TYR A 41 -16.62 -8.19 15.00
CA TYR A 41 -16.32 -7.57 13.70
C TYR A 41 -15.29 -6.44 13.81
N ARG A 42 -15.39 -5.60 14.85
CA ARG A 42 -14.50 -4.46 15.08
C ARG A 42 -13.09 -4.90 15.49
N GLU A 43 -12.98 -5.90 16.36
CA GLU A 43 -11.69 -6.52 16.73
C GLU A 43 -11.01 -7.17 15.52
N TYR A 44 -11.79 -7.85 14.66
CA TYR A 44 -11.27 -8.43 13.41
C TYR A 44 -10.66 -7.36 12.50
N LEU A 45 -11.39 -6.26 12.32
CA LEU A 45 -10.96 -5.16 11.47
C LEU A 45 -9.74 -4.46 12.03
N PHE A 46 -9.65 -4.30 13.36
CA PHE A 46 -8.48 -3.72 14.01
C PHE A 46 -7.25 -4.62 13.82
N SER A 47 -7.38 -5.92 14.08
CA SER A 47 -6.28 -6.86 13.87
C SER A 47 -5.84 -6.91 12.41
N THR A 48 -6.79 -6.90 11.47
CA THR A 48 -6.49 -6.83 10.03
C THR A 48 -5.76 -5.53 9.67
N TYR A 49 -6.16 -4.41 10.29
CA TYR A 49 -5.48 -3.11 10.15
C TYR A 49 -4.05 -3.17 10.66
N THR A 50 -3.80 -3.82 11.80
CA THR A 50 -2.44 -4.07 12.31
C THR A 50 -1.59 -4.85 11.31
N VAL A 51 -2.13 -5.92 10.71
CA VAL A 51 -1.37 -6.69 9.69
C VAL A 51 -1.08 -5.82 8.47
N PHE A 52 -2.05 -5.03 8.01
CA PHE A 52 -1.86 -4.10 6.90
C PHE A 52 -0.75 -3.08 7.19
N THR A 53 -0.74 -2.46 8.38
CA THR A 53 0.22 -1.39 8.69
C THR A 53 1.62 -1.90 9.03
N GLN A 54 1.73 -3.08 9.65
CA GLN A 54 3.02 -3.61 10.12
C GLN A 54 3.68 -4.55 9.10
N PHE A 55 2.92 -5.43 8.47
CA PHE A 55 3.45 -6.43 7.53
C PHE A 55 3.12 -6.11 6.07
N GLY A 56 2.08 -5.29 5.83
CA GLY A 56 1.65 -4.94 4.47
C GLY A 56 2.77 -4.30 3.66
N PHE A 57 3.60 -3.43 4.24
CA PHE A 57 4.69 -2.80 3.50
C PHE A 57 5.61 -3.84 2.85
N LEU A 58 6.01 -4.88 3.58
CA LEU A 58 6.87 -5.95 3.06
C LEU A 58 6.19 -6.72 1.91
N MET A 59 4.91 -7.10 2.10
CA MET A 59 4.18 -7.89 1.10
C MET A 59 3.93 -7.09 -0.19
N PHE A 60 3.55 -5.83 -0.06
CA PHE A 60 3.37 -4.92 -1.21
C PHE A 60 4.71 -4.57 -1.84
N ALA A 61 5.79 -4.42 -1.07
CA ALA A 61 7.11 -4.07 -1.59
C ALA A 61 7.59 -5.07 -2.65
N PHE A 62 7.45 -6.37 -2.37
CA PHE A 62 7.83 -7.41 -3.32
C PHE A 62 7.04 -7.33 -4.63
N LEU A 63 5.72 -7.24 -4.54
CA LEU A 63 4.84 -7.25 -5.71
C LEU A 63 5.02 -6.02 -6.59
N VAL A 64 5.04 -4.83 -5.97
CA VAL A 64 5.15 -3.56 -6.69
C VAL A 64 6.53 -3.42 -7.34
N ALA A 65 7.60 -3.83 -6.65
CA ALA A 65 8.94 -3.87 -7.21
C ALA A 65 9.04 -4.83 -8.40
N PHE A 66 8.47 -6.03 -8.26
CA PHE A 66 8.42 -6.99 -9.36
C PHE A 66 7.70 -6.41 -10.59
N PHE A 67 6.55 -5.76 -10.39
CA PHE A 67 5.75 -5.21 -11.50
C PHE A 67 6.50 -4.15 -12.32
N ILE A 68 7.30 -3.31 -11.67
CA ILE A 68 8.06 -2.25 -12.34
C ILE A 68 9.37 -2.78 -12.89
N ASN A 69 10.18 -3.45 -12.07
CA ASN A 69 11.53 -3.82 -12.48
C ASN A 69 11.57 -4.97 -13.49
N LYS A 70 10.52 -5.79 -13.61
CA LYS A 70 10.39 -6.76 -14.72
C LYS A 70 10.46 -6.09 -16.09
N GLU A 71 10.02 -4.83 -16.20
CA GLU A 71 10.09 -4.06 -17.46
C GLU A 71 11.53 -3.70 -17.84
N TYR A 72 12.39 -3.41 -16.85
CA TYR A 72 13.83 -3.20 -17.10
C TYR A 72 14.49 -4.49 -17.57
N SER A 73 14.24 -5.62 -16.88
CA SER A 73 14.80 -6.92 -17.26
C SER A 73 14.35 -7.39 -18.65
N GLY A 74 13.13 -7.04 -19.05
CA GLY A 74 12.58 -7.33 -20.37
C GLY A 74 12.96 -6.32 -21.46
N LYS A 75 13.74 -5.28 -21.13
CA LYS A 75 14.07 -4.13 -22.02
C LYS A 75 12.84 -3.46 -22.65
N THR A 76 11.69 -3.57 -21.99
CA THR A 76 10.40 -3.07 -22.53
C THR A 76 10.25 -1.57 -22.37
N ILE A 77 11.10 -0.93 -21.57
CA ILE A 77 11.21 0.54 -21.46
C ILE A 77 11.43 1.19 -22.82
N LEU A 78 12.16 0.54 -23.73
CA LEU A 78 12.35 1.03 -25.11
C LEU A 78 11.03 1.13 -25.88
N PHE A 79 10.12 0.17 -25.71
CA PHE A 79 8.79 0.23 -26.33
C PHE A 79 7.95 1.38 -25.76
N TYR A 80 7.98 1.59 -24.44
CA TYR A 80 7.32 2.74 -23.82
C TYR A 80 7.88 4.06 -24.37
N ARG A 81 9.20 4.15 -24.56
CA ARG A 81 9.83 5.32 -25.18
C ARG A 81 9.38 5.53 -26.62
N MET A 82 9.24 4.48 -27.42
CA MET A 82 8.70 4.56 -28.79
C MET A 82 7.23 5.04 -28.81
N MET A 83 6.47 4.79 -27.75
CA MET A 83 5.12 5.32 -27.56
C MET A 83 5.08 6.76 -27.01
N ASN A 84 6.24 7.45 -26.97
CA ASN A 84 6.42 8.78 -26.39
C ASN A 84 6.14 8.87 -24.88
N ASP A 85 6.21 7.76 -24.16
CA ASP A 85 6.14 7.81 -22.70
C ASP A 85 7.43 8.41 -22.10
N THR A 86 7.23 9.21 -21.07
CA THR A 86 8.23 9.70 -20.11
C THR A 86 8.22 8.84 -18.85
N SER A 87 9.23 8.99 -17.99
CA SER A 87 9.27 8.36 -16.67
C SER A 87 8.02 8.65 -15.84
N LEU A 88 7.51 9.89 -15.89
CA LEU A 88 6.30 10.29 -15.18
C LEU A 88 5.08 9.53 -15.72
N THR A 89 4.87 9.51 -17.03
CA THR A 89 3.71 8.82 -17.62
C THR A 89 3.78 7.32 -17.41
N PHE A 90 4.98 6.72 -17.49
CA PHE A 90 5.20 5.32 -17.17
C PHE A 90 4.86 5.03 -15.71
N TYR A 91 5.43 5.79 -14.78
CA TYR A 91 5.17 5.68 -13.34
C TYR A 91 3.68 5.81 -13.03
N SER A 92 3.02 6.86 -13.51
CA SER A 92 1.60 7.11 -13.26
C SER A 92 0.70 6.01 -13.81
N LYS A 93 0.97 5.46 -15.00
CA LYS A 93 0.21 4.33 -15.57
C LYS A 93 0.34 3.08 -14.68
N LYS A 94 1.56 2.78 -14.21
CA LYS A 94 1.83 1.61 -13.36
C LYS A 94 1.18 1.76 -11.98
N VAL A 95 1.38 2.89 -11.32
CA VAL A 95 0.80 3.20 -10.01
C VAL A 95 -0.72 3.19 -10.08
N LEU A 96 -1.33 3.88 -11.05
CA LEU A 96 -2.79 3.93 -11.17
C LEU A 96 -3.40 2.54 -11.40
N THR A 97 -2.75 1.71 -12.22
CA THR A 97 -3.19 0.32 -12.45
C THR A 97 -3.20 -0.47 -11.14
N LEU A 98 -2.10 -0.42 -10.38
CA LEU A 98 -2.01 -1.12 -9.10
C LEU A 98 -3.00 -0.59 -8.07
N ILE A 99 -3.21 0.74 -8.02
CA ILE A 99 -4.20 1.35 -7.11
C ILE A 99 -5.61 0.85 -7.42
N ILE A 100 -6.03 0.89 -8.69
CA ILE A 100 -7.38 0.46 -9.10
C ILE A 100 -7.60 -1.02 -8.73
N GLU A 101 -6.64 -1.89 -9.03
CA GLU A 101 -6.73 -3.31 -8.72
C GLU A 101 -6.76 -3.56 -7.21
N THR A 102 -5.86 -2.90 -6.46
CA THR A 102 -5.77 -3.05 -5.00
C THR A 102 -7.04 -2.58 -4.31
N VAL A 103 -7.53 -1.39 -4.65
CA VAL A 103 -8.75 -0.81 -4.08
C VAL A 103 -9.96 -1.69 -4.42
N GLY A 104 -10.07 -2.19 -5.66
CA GLY A 104 -11.14 -3.10 -6.06
C GLY A 104 -11.12 -4.43 -5.28
N ILE A 105 -9.94 -5.00 -5.03
CA ILE A 105 -9.79 -6.24 -4.27
C ILE A 105 -10.10 -6.00 -2.78
N ILE A 106 -9.60 -4.91 -2.19
CA ILE A 106 -9.91 -4.54 -0.79
C ILE A 106 -11.42 -4.36 -0.62
N PHE A 107 -12.07 -3.62 -1.53
CA PHE A 107 -13.53 -3.42 -1.50
C PHE A 107 -14.27 -4.76 -1.52
N SER A 108 -13.92 -5.64 -2.46
CA SER A 108 -14.57 -6.94 -2.64
C SER A 108 -14.35 -7.85 -1.43
N THR A 109 -13.13 -7.88 -0.88
CA THR A 109 -12.78 -8.71 0.28
C THR A 109 -13.52 -8.21 1.52
N LEU A 110 -13.49 -6.89 1.76
CA LEU A 110 -14.19 -6.29 2.90
C LEU A 110 -15.69 -6.50 2.80
N LEU A 111 -16.28 -6.42 1.61
CA LEU A 111 -17.71 -6.68 1.39
C LEU A 111 -18.08 -8.11 1.82
N ILE A 112 -17.25 -9.10 1.47
CA ILE A 112 -17.44 -10.50 1.88
C ILE A 112 -17.35 -10.62 3.41
N ILE A 113 -16.33 -10.03 4.03
CA ILE A 113 -16.17 -10.06 5.50
C ILE A 113 -17.37 -9.41 6.19
N SER A 114 -17.77 -8.21 5.80
CA SER A 114 -18.92 -7.51 6.40
C SER A 114 -20.21 -8.33 6.26
N ALA A 115 -20.39 -9.02 5.13
CA ALA A 115 -21.52 -9.94 4.94
C ALA A 115 -21.45 -11.17 5.87
N LEU A 116 -20.26 -11.75 6.10
CA LEU A 116 -20.06 -12.88 7.02
C LEU A 116 -20.38 -12.52 8.47
N PHE A 117 -19.96 -11.33 8.90
CA PHE A 117 -20.25 -10.80 10.24
C PHE A 117 -21.65 -10.17 10.36
N LYS A 118 -22.35 -9.98 9.24
CA LYS A 118 -23.65 -9.29 9.14
C LYS A 118 -23.62 -7.86 9.70
N ASP A 119 -22.48 -7.19 9.61
CA ASP A 119 -22.27 -5.83 10.10
C ASP A 119 -21.53 -5.00 9.04
N PHE A 120 -22.15 -3.88 8.64
CA PHE A 120 -21.62 -2.92 7.67
C PHE A 120 -21.35 -1.55 8.28
N SER A 121 -21.50 -1.39 9.60
CA SER A 121 -21.45 -0.12 10.31
C SER A 121 -20.20 0.70 9.96
N VAL A 122 -19.01 0.11 10.11
CA VAL A 122 -17.72 0.77 9.86
C VAL A 122 -17.12 0.48 8.48
N PHE A 123 -17.91 -0.10 7.56
CA PHE A 123 -17.43 -0.57 6.26
C PHE A 123 -16.68 0.51 5.47
N PHE A 124 -17.29 1.69 5.30
CA PHE A 124 -16.68 2.76 4.50
C PHE A 124 -15.43 3.36 5.14
N GLN A 125 -15.41 3.51 6.47
CA GLN A 125 -14.24 4.01 7.19
C GLN A 125 -13.07 3.04 7.07
N MET A 126 -13.30 1.73 7.24
CA MET A 126 -12.25 0.73 7.09
C MET A 126 -11.80 0.56 5.64
N PHE A 127 -12.72 0.61 4.68
CA PHE A 127 -12.38 0.63 3.26
C PHE A 127 -11.44 1.80 2.93
N PHE A 128 -11.75 3.00 3.43
CA PHE A 128 -10.89 4.17 3.29
C PHE A 128 -9.50 3.93 3.90
N LEU A 129 -9.42 3.51 5.16
CA LEU A 129 -8.13 3.31 5.85
C LEU A 129 -7.26 2.25 5.16
N PHE A 130 -7.81 1.07 4.86
CA PHE A 130 -7.07 0.02 4.15
C PHE A 130 -6.57 0.48 2.78
N SER A 131 -7.42 1.21 2.05
CA SER A 131 -7.04 1.74 0.74
C SER A 131 -5.91 2.77 0.85
N MET A 132 -5.97 3.66 1.84
CA MET A 132 -4.93 4.69 2.02
C MET A 132 -3.57 4.09 2.41
N VAL A 133 -3.55 3.09 3.31
CA VAL A 133 -2.33 2.34 3.66
C VAL A 133 -1.74 1.68 2.41
N ALA A 134 -2.57 0.98 1.63
CA ALA A 134 -2.09 0.28 0.44
C ALA A 134 -1.61 1.24 -0.66
N ILE A 135 -2.30 2.38 -0.86
CA ILE A 135 -1.90 3.44 -1.80
C ILE A 135 -0.53 4.00 -1.41
N GLN A 136 -0.28 4.27 -0.13
CA GLN A 136 1.03 4.74 0.34
C GLN A 136 2.13 3.77 -0.10
N TYR A 137 1.96 2.47 0.16
CA TYR A 137 2.96 1.47 -0.16
C TYR A 137 3.21 1.38 -1.65
N ILE A 138 2.15 1.38 -2.46
CA ILE A 138 2.27 1.36 -3.92
C ILE A 138 3.05 2.58 -4.41
N VAL A 139 2.69 3.79 -3.96
CA VAL A 139 3.31 5.03 -4.43
C VAL A 139 4.80 5.08 -4.09
N ILE A 140 5.17 4.74 -2.85
CA ILE A 140 6.55 4.79 -2.36
C ILE A 140 7.40 3.69 -3.00
N VAL A 141 6.94 2.43 -2.95
CA VAL A 141 7.70 1.31 -3.51
C VAL A 141 7.84 1.48 -5.01
N ALA A 142 6.80 1.94 -5.70
CA ALA A 142 6.89 2.18 -7.13
C ALA A 142 7.93 3.25 -7.47
N LEU A 143 8.05 4.28 -6.65
CA LEU A 143 9.04 5.34 -6.86
C LEU A 143 10.45 4.81 -6.65
N ILE A 144 10.68 4.08 -5.55
CA ILE A 144 11.98 3.44 -5.30
C ILE A 144 12.31 2.50 -6.46
N SER A 145 11.36 1.69 -6.90
CA SER A 145 11.53 0.73 -7.99
C SER A 145 11.84 1.38 -9.32
N LEU A 146 11.28 2.56 -9.59
CA LEU A 146 11.60 3.38 -10.76
C LEU A 146 13.08 3.80 -10.78
N LEU A 147 13.66 4.07 -9.62
CA LEU A 147 15.03 4.60 -9.47
C LEU A 147 16.12 3.51 -9.42
N MET A 148 15.72 2.24 -9.24
CA MET A 148 16.60 1.10 -9.06
C MET A 148 16.71 0.23 -10.32
N THR A 149 17.88 -0.38 -10.51
CA THR A 149 18.21 -1.20 -11.68
C THR A 149 17.54 -2.57 -11.67
N ASN A 150 17.33 -3.17 -10.49
CA ASN A 150 16.82 -4.52 -10.37
C ASN A 150 15.88 -4.66 -9.15
N ILE A 151 15.09 -5.74 -9.18
CA ILE A 151 14.08 -6.06 -8.16
C ILE A 151 14.71 -6.17 -6.76
N LEU A 152 15.89 -6.77 -6.64
CA LEU A 152 16.55 -6.99 -5.35
C LEU A 152 16.89 -5.66 -4.66
N LEU A 153 17.47 -4.71 -5.40
CA LEU A 153 17.77 -3.37 -4.89
C LEU A 153 16.48 -2.61 -4.55
N SER A 154 15.45 -2.68 -5.39
CA SER A 154 14.15 -2.06 -5.11
C SER A 154 13.56 -2.53 -3.78
N ILE A 155 13.56 -3.84 -3.54
CA ILE A 155 13.07 -4.41 -2.29
C ILE A 155 13.97 -3.98 -1.12
N GLY A 156 15.29 -4.10 -1.25
CA GLY A 156 16.24 -3.72 -0.20
C GLY A 156 16.11 -2.26 0.23
N PHE A 157 16.04 -1.33 -0.73
CA PHE A 157 15.83 0.09 -0.44
C PHE A 157 14.43 0.39 0.10
N SER A 158 13.40 -0.34 -0.33
CA SER A 158 12.06 -0.21 0.25
C SER A 158 12.07 -0.61 1.73
N LEU A 159 12.74 -1.71 2.08
CA LEU A 159 12.85 -2.16 3.46
C LEU A 159 13.67 -1.20 4.32
N LEU A 160 14.79 -0.69 3.80
CA LEU A 160 15.56 0.34 4.47
C LEU A 160 14.73 1.60 4.71
N TYR A 161 13.97 2.05 3.71
CA TYR A 161 13.05 3.18 3.86
C TYR A 161 12.05 2.93 4.99
N TRP A 162 11.39 1.77 5.00
CA TRP A 162 10.41 1.42 6.02
C TRP A 162 11.01 1.37 7.43
N ILE A 163 12.16 0.70 7.62
CA ILE A 163 12.82 0.65 8.94
C ILE A 163 13.19 2.06 9.41
N LEU A 164 13.76 2.89 8.52
CA LEU A 164 14.15 4.26 8.86
C LEU A 164 12.95 5.12 9.25
N THR A 165 11.82 5.00 8.55
CA THR A 165 10.62 5.77 8.91
C THR A 165 10.03 5.33 10.24
N VAL A 166 10.01 4.03 10.55
CA VAL A 166 9.60 3.53 11.88
C VAL A 166 10.49 4.12 12.99
N VAL A 167 11.81 4.11 12.79
CA VAL A 167 12.76 4.72 13.73
C VAL A 167 12.51 6.21 13.88
N PHE A 168 12.26 6.95 12.79
CA PHE A 168 11.96 8.38 12.86
C PHE A 168 10.69 8.70 13.64
N VAL A 169 9.61 7.92 13.48
CA VAL A 169 8.37 8.13 14.24
C VAL A 169 8.60 7.99 15.74
N SER A 170 9.50 7.09 16.17
CA SER A 170 9.82 6.87 17.59
C SER A 170 10.42 8.09 18.30
N PHE A 171 11.08 9.00 17.57
CA PHE A 171 11.63 10.25 18.12
C PHE A 171 10.58 11.35 18.34
N GLY A 172 9.39 11.21 17.76
CA GLY A 172 8.27 12.14 17.95
C GLY A 172 8.34 13.46 17.17
N GLY A 173 7.49 14.41 17.54
CA GLY A 173 7.40 15.73 16.89
C GLY A 173 7.02 15.65 15.41
N ALA A 174 7.65 16.48 14.57
CA ALA A 174 7.42 16.49 13.13
C ALA A 174 7.81 15.19 12.43
N LEU A 175 8.67 14.36 13.05
CA LEU A 175 9.12 13.10 12.47
C LEU A 175 8.01 12.03 12.41
N ARG A 176 6.92 12.22 13.17
CA ARG A 176 5.73 11.37 13.09
C ARG A 176 5.07 11.38 11.70
N LEU A 177 5.29 12.44 10.92
CA LEU A 177 4.78 12.55 9.56
C LEU A 177 5.45 11.57 8.59
N PHE A 178 6.59 10.96 8.92
CA PHE A 178 7.26 10.02 8.00
C PHE A 178 6.52 8.69 7.86
N ALA A 179 5.84 8.22 8.90
CA ALA A 179 4.97 7.04 8.83
C ALA A 179 3.72 7.23 9.71
N ILE A 180 2.66 7.81 9.12
CA ILE A 180 1.45 8.14 9.87
C ILE A 180 0.64 6.92 10.29
N PHE A 181 0.73 5.80 9.56
CA PHE A 181 0.00 4.58 9.87
C PHE A 181 0.79 3.60 10.74
N ASP A 182 2.04 3.93 11.09
CA ASP A 182 2.86 3.07 11.93
C ASP A 182 2.23 2.91 13.33
N ALA A 183 2.45 1.77 13.96
CA ALA A 183 1.89 1.46 15.27
C ALA A 183 2.41 2.39 16.39
N SER A 184 3.58 3.00 16.21
CA SER A 184 4.11 4.01 17.13
C SER A 184 3.52 5.42 16.93
N ASN A 185 2.66 5.60 15.91
CA ASN A 185 1.97 6.85 15.65
C ASN A 185 0.65 6.97 16.41
N GLU A 186 0.26 8.19 16.79
CA GLU A 186 -1.00 8.46 17.48
C GLU A 186 -2.23 8.04 16.68
N LEU A 187 -2.16 8.12 15.33
CA LEU A 187 -3.26 7.70 14.47
C LEU A 187 -3.61 6.22 14.68
N TYR A 188 -2.62 5.36 14.91
CA TYR A 188 -2.87 3.94 15.14
C TYR A 188 -3.70 3.70 16.41
N GLY A 189 -3.34 4.37 17.51
CA GLY A 189 -4.10 4.33 18.76
C GLY A 189 -5.53 4.85 18.56
N LYS A 190 -5.68 6.00 17.88
CA LYS A 190 -7.00 6.57 17.56
C LYS A 190 -7.88 5.64 16.71
N VAL A 191 -7.31 4.85 15.80
CA VAL A 191 -8.06 3.83 15.05
C VAL A 191 -8.51 2.69 15.96
N GLY A 192 -7.71 2.31 16.95
CA GLY A 192 -8.11 1.36 18.01
C GLY A 192 -9.29 1.90 18.82
N ASP A 193 -9.16 3.09 19.38
CA ASP A 193 -10.22 3.76 20.15
C ASP A 193 -11.51 3.92 19.34
N PHE A 194 -11.39 4.27 18.05
CA PHE A 194 -12.50 4.34 17.10
C PHE A 194 -13.22 2.99 16.97
N LEU A 195 -12.48 1.90 16.81
CA LEU A 195 -13.06 0.57 16.63
C LEU A 195 -13.68 0.03 17.92
N GLU A 196 -13.17 0.40 19.09
CA GLU A 196 -13.79 0.08 20.39
C GLU A 196 -15.04 0.92 20.68
N SER A 197 -15.10 2.14 20.14
CA SER A 197 -16.24 3.05 20.32
C SER A 197 -17.47 2.64 19.50
N SER A 198 -18.64 3.20 19.80
CA SER A 198 -19.85 3.04 18.98
C SER A 198 -19.88 3.92 17.72
N SER A 199 -18.81 4.68 17.47
CA SER A 199 -18.76 5.60 16.33
C SER A 199 -18.60 4.87 14.99
N VAL A 200 -19.06 5.52 13.92
CA VAL A 200 -19.06 4.98 12.55
C VAL A 200 -17.85 5.47 11.75
N PHE A 201 -17.36 6.68 12.06
CA PHE A 201 -16.23 7.31 11.40
C PHE A 201 -15.17 7.73 12.41
N LEU A 202 -13.92 7.72 11.96
CA LEU A 202 -12.82 8.39 12.66
C LEU A 202 -13.05 9.92 12.62
N GLY A 203 -12.43 10.64 13.54
CA GLY A 203 -12.49 12.10 13.58
C GLY A 203 -12.18 12.73 12.22
N THR A 204 -12.93 13.77 11.86
CA THR A 204 -12.79 14.46 10.56
C THR A 204 -11.37 14.98 10.34
N GLU A 205 -10.71 15.47 11.40
CA GLU A 205 -9.33 15.96 11.35
C GLU A 205 -8.34 14.84 11.02
N ASP A 206 -8.48 13.67 11.62
CA ASP A 206 -7.62 12.52 11.38
C ASP A 206 -7.81 11.97 9.95
N ASN A 207 -9.06 11.89 9.49
CA ASN A 207 -9.38 11.51 8.11
C ASN A 207 -8.78 12.50 7.08
N LEU A 208 -8.87 13.81 7.37
CA LEU A 208 -8.27 14.84 6.54
C LEU A 208 -6.74 14.74 6.53
N MET A 209 -6.12 14.51 7.68
CA MET A 209 -4.67 14.33 7.81
C MET A 209 -4.19 13.14 6.96
N VAL A 210 -4.88 12.00 7.03
CA VAL A 210 -4.59 10.82 6.21
C VAL A 210 -4.67 11.14 4.72
N PHE A 211 -5.73 11.82 4.29
CA PHE A 211 -5.91 12.18 2.89
C PHE A 211 -4.82 13.14 2.39
N ILE A 212 -4.52 14.20 3.16
CA ILE A 212 -3.48 15.18 2.82
C ILE A 212 -2.11 14.51 2.74
N TYR A 213 -1.79 13.61 3.67
CA TYR A 213 -0.53 12.88 3.67
C TYR A 213 -0.32 12.08 2.37
N ILE A 214 -1.33 11.32 1.95
CA ILE A 214 -1.28 10.54 0.70
C ILE A 214 -1.12 11.46 -0.51
N LEU A 215 -1.85 12.59 -0.53
CA LEU A 215 -1.76 13.56 -1.61
C LEU A 215 -0.36 14.19 -1.71
N VAL A 216 0.24 14.56 -0.58
CA VAL A 216 1.61 15.10 -0.52
C VAL A 216 2.62 14.09 -1.05
N ILE A 217 2.56 12.83 -0.60
CA ILE A 217 3.48 11.78 -1.07
C ILE A 217 3.30 11.52 -2.57
N ALA A 218 2.07 11.49 -3.06
CA ALA A 218 1.78 11.31 -4.48
C ALA A 218 2.39 12.45 -5.32
N ILE A 219 2.23 13.71 -4.88
CA ILE A 219 2.80 14.88 -5.58
C ILE A 219 4.34 14.82 -5.58
N ILE A 220 4.96 14.58 -4.42
CA ILE A 220 6.42 14.44 -4.31
C ILE A 220 6.92 13.33 -5.24
N SER A 221 6.24 12.19 -5.26
CA SER A 221 6.62 11.05 -6.09
C SER A 221 6.51 11.36 -7.58
N MET A 222 5.46 12.06 -8.01
CA MET A 222 5.32 12.53 -9.39
C MET A 222 6.43 13.50 -9.79
N ILE A 223 6.80 14.44 -8.91
CA ILE A 223 7.90 15.38 -9.16
C ILE A 223 9.22 14.61 -9.33
N ILE A 224 9.55 13.71 -8.40
CA ILE A 224 10.78 12.92 -8.46
C ILE A 224 10.80 12.04 -9.72
N ALA A 225 9.68 11.38 -10.05
CA ALA A 225 9.57 10.58 -11.26
C ALA A 225 9.87 11.41 -12.52
N LYS A 226 9.30 12.62 -12.62
CA LYS A 226 9.53 13.54 -13.75
C LYS A 226 11.00 13.95 -13.86
N LEU A 227 11.64 14.29 -12.75
CA LEU A 227 13.05 14.73 -12.72
C LEU A 227 14.02 13.62 -13.12
N ASN A 228 13.64 12.34 -12.93
CA ASN A 228 14.49 11.19 -13.20
C ASN A 228 14.31 10.56 -14.60
N ASN A 229 13.81 11.32 -15.58
CA ASN A 229 13.53 10.79 -16.92
C ASN A 229 14.78 10.27 -17.64
N GLN A 230 15.93 10.94 -17.51
CA GLN A 230 17.18 10.47 -18.13
C GLN A 230 17.64 9.15 -17.51
N ARG A 231 17.69 9.09 -16.17
CA ARG A 231 18.06 7.87 -15.43
C ARG A 231 17.13 6.70 -15.79
N TRP A 232 15.83 6.93 -15.85
CA TRP A 232 14.85 5.91 -16.24
C TRP A 232 15.17 5.28 -17.61
N LEU A 233 15.60 6.09 -18.59
CA LEU A 233 16.00 5.60 -19.92
C LEU A 233 17.30 4.81 -19.88
N GLU A 234 18.29 5.26 -19.11
CA GLU A 234 19.56 4.54 -18.94
C GLU A 234 19.37 3.16 -18.30
N LEU A 235 18.43 3.06 -17.35
CA LEU A 235 18.06 1.79 -16.72
C LEU A 235 17.35 0.84 -17.70
N GLY A 236 16.69 1.37 -18.72
CA GLY A 236 15.99 0.58 -19.74
C GLY A 236 16.87 0.08 -20.89
N THR A 237 18.06 0.66 -21.08
CA THR A 237 18.98 0.33 -22.18
C THR A 237 20.11 -0.63 -21.77
N ARG A 238 20.57 -0.55 -20.51
CA ARG A 238 21.56 -1.47 -19.94
C ARG A 238 20.98 -2.87 -19.81
#